data_AF-A0A9P8YDE5-F1
#
_entry.id   AF-A0A9P8YDE5-F1
#
_cell.length_a   1.000
_cell.length_b   1.000
_cell.length_c   1.000
_cell.angle_alpha   90.00
_cell.angle_beta   90.00
_cell.angle_gamma   90.00
#
_symmetry.space_group_name_H-M   'P 1'
#
loop_
_entity.id
_entity.type
_entity.pdbx_description
1 polymer ?
#
loop_
_entity_poly.entity_id
_entity_poly.type
_entity_poly.pdbx_seq_one_letter_code
_entity_poly.pdbx_strand_id
1 'polypeptide(L)'
;MAIDLWQCNSTGVYSGVDAPGQAGEGTTWLRGVQMSDREGVASFDTVFPGHYAGRTNHIHVMATRDPRVLDASQQYEGGVPTHIGQFYFDERLIELVEAVQPYAGNDKPRVRNDRDGIAVAAATDENDIFMDYVLLGDGVGYGILAWITVGVDMRADQSDSLAVAATATPALSTSGSPGSGSSSSTQGSTIVTTTPTGGALRAVATPFLLGWRL
;
A
#
# COMPACT_ATOMS: atom_id res chain seq x y z
N MET A 1 -6.18 4.52 -14.57
CA MET A 1 -5.72 3.22 -14.02
C MET A 1 -6.16 3.11 -12.58
N ALA A 2 -6.35 1.92 -12.04
CA ALA A 2 -6.48 1.74 -10.59
C ALA A 2 -5.07 1.64 -9.99
N ILE A 3 -4.83 2.37 -8.91
CA ILE A 3 -3.60 2.32 -8.13
C ILE A 3 -3.97 1.76 -6.76
N ASP A 4 -3.45 0.59 -6.43
CA ASP A 4 -3.59 -0.03 -5.13
C ASP A 4 -2.36 0.29 -4.28
N LEU A 5 -2.58 0.67 -3.03
CA LEU A 5 -1.54 0.94 -2.04
C LEU A 5 -1.81 0.14 -0.77
N TRP A 6 -0.80 -0.54 -0.24
CA TRP A 6 -0.87 -1.15 1.07
C TRP A 6 0.45 -1.11 1.81
N GLN A 7 0.39 -1.07 3.14
CA GLN A 7 1.57 -1.00 4.00
C GLN A 7 1.26 -1.55 5.39
N CYS A 8 2.31 -1.78 6.17
CA CYS A 8 2.16 -2.06 7.60
C CYS A 8 1.94 -0.78 8.42
N ASN A 9 1.46 -0.96 9.64
CA ASN A 9 1.42 0.11 10.64
C ASN A 9 2.82 0.41 11.21
N SER A 10 2.90 1.34 12.17
CA SER A 10 4.17 1.78 12.78
C SER A 10 4.99 0.68 13.46
N THR A 11 4.39 -0.47 13.81
CA THR A 11 5.06 -1.60 14.47
C THR A 11 5.22 -2.81 13.54
N GLY A 12 5.04 -2.63 12.22
CA GLY A 12 5.28 -3.70 11.25
C GLY A 12 4.15 -4.72 11.09
N VAL A 13 2.94 -4.41 11.56
CA VAL A 13 1.75 -5.27 11.44
C VAL A 13 0.95 -4.87 10.20
N TYR A 14 0.51 -5.84 9.42
CA TYR A 14 -0.40 -5.70 8.29
C TYR A 14 -1.85 -6.02 8.68
N SER A 15 -2.77 -5.26 8.12
CA SER A 15 -4.20 -5.60 8.08
C SER A 15 -4.47 -6.70 7.06
N GLY A 16 -5.53 -7.48 7.24
CA GLY A 16 -6.02 -8.45 6.26
C GLY A 16 -5.13 -9.67 6.05
N VAL A 17 -4.07 -9.86 6.84
CA VAL A 17 -3.18 -11.03 6.73
C VAL A 17 -3.51 -12.01 7.85
N ASP A 18 -3.93 -13.22 7.51
CA ASP A 18 -4.12 -14.32 8.47
C ASP A 18 -2.79 -15.00 8.84
N ALA A 19 -1.99 -14.35 9.67
CA ALA A 19 -0.76 -14.94 10.20
C ALA A 19 -0.48 -14.51 11.65
N PRO A 20 0.26 -15.31 12.44
CA PRO A 20 0.63 -14.95 13.79
C PRO A 20 1.33 -13.58 13.85
N GLY A 21 0.84 -12.70 14.74
CA GLY A 21 1.37 -11.34 14.88
C GLY A 21 0.85 -10.34 13.83
N GLN A 22 0.00 -10.76 12.90
CA GLN A 22 -0.74 -9.90 11.99
C GLN A 22 -2.14 -9.60 12.53
N ALA A 23 -2.84 -8.64 11.92
CA ALA A 23 -4.14 -8.20 12.43
C ALA A 23 -5.33 -9.10 12.03
N GLY A 24 -5.07 -10.15 11.23
CA GLY A 24 -6.08 -11.12 10.81
C GLY A 24 -6.96 -10.65 9.65
N GLU A 25 -7.68 -11.61 9.07
CA GLU A 25 -8.70 -11.35 8.05
C GLU A 25 -9.81 -10.43 8.58
N GLY A 26 -10.42 -9.64 7.70
CA GLY A 26 -11.49 -8.70 8.05
C GLY A 26 -11.01 -7.33 8.57
N THR A 27 -9.70 -7.12 8.68
CA THR A 27 -9.10 -5.78 8.89
C THR A 27 -8.63 -5.19 7.57
N THR A 28 -8.80 -3.88 7.38
CA THR A 28 -8.60 -3.21 6.07
C THR A 28 -7.86 -1.87 6.16
N TRP A 29 -7.39 -1.48 7.35
CA TRP A 29 -6.66 -0.22 7.53
C TRP A 29 -5.33 -0.22 6.76
N LEU A 30 -4.85 0.97 6.37
CA LEU A 30 -3.62 1.16 5.58
C LEU A 30 -3.58 0.38 4.26
N ARG A 31 -4.77 0.21 3.67
CA ARG A 31 -5.00 -0.30 2.32
C ARG A 31 -5.93 0.68 1.62
N GLY A 32 -5.65 1.00 0.37
CA GLY A 32 -6.45 1.95 -0.38
C GLY A 32 -6.31 1.77 -1.88
N VAL A 33 -7.36 2.17 -2.60
CA VAL A 33 -7.36 2.22 -4.05
C VAL A 33 -7.69 3.64 -4.48
N GLN A 34 -6.97 4.13 -5.47
CA GLN A 34 -7.30 5.37 -6.15
C GLN A 34 -7.27 5.19 -7.66
N MET A 35 -8.28 5.72 -8.34
CA MET A 35 -8.26 5.88 -9.78
C MET A 35 -7.38 7.07 -10.13
N SER A 36 -6.37 6.84 -10.97
CA SER A 36 -5.60 7.95 -11.55
C SER A 36 -6.51 8.84 -12.39
N ASP A 37 -6.32 10.14 -12.24
CA ASP A 37 -7.03 11.14 -13.03
C ASP A 37 -6.50 11.23 -14.47
N ARG A 38 -6.99 12.23 -15.21
CA ARG A 38 -6.63 12.47 -16.61
C ARG A 38 -5.17 12.94 -16.80
N GLU A 39 -4.51 13.37 -15.72
CA GLU A 39 -3.08 13.67 -15.69
C GLU A 39 -2.23 12.48 -15.24
N GLY A 40 -2.85 11.36 -14.86
CA GLY A 40 -2.18 10.18 -14.32
C GLY A 40 -2.04 10.18 -12.79
N VAL A 41 -2.51 11.22 -12.11
CA VAL A 41 -2.29 11.47 -10.68
C VAL A 41 -3.23 10.62 -9.83
N ALA A 42 -2.69 9.97 -8.80
CA ALA A 42 -3.45 9.34 -7.72
C ALA A 42 -3.03 9.99 -6.38
N SER A 43 -3.87 9.98 -5.34
CA SER A 43 -3.52 10.65 -4.07
C SER A 43 -4.03 9.88 -2.87
N PHE A 44 -3.16 9.67 -1.88
CA PHE A 44 -3.48 8.89 -0.69
C PHE A 44 -3.08 9.66 0.56
N ASP A 45 -4.02 9.79 1.50
CA ASP A 45 -3.73 10.15 2.89
C ASP A 45 -3.39 8.86 3.64
N THR A 46 -2.17 8.76 4.16
CA THR A 46 -1.72 7.61 4.95
C THR A 46 -0.77 8.06 6.07
N VAL A 47 -0.39 7.14 6.93
CA VAL A 47 0.71 7.33 7.89
C VAL A 47 2.02 6.81 7.29
N PHE A 48 3.17 7.24 7.82
CA PHE A 48 4.45 6.67 7.40
C PHE A 48 4.49 5.16 7.73
N PRO A 49 4.99 4.27 6.84
CA PRO A 49 5.02 2.84 7.14
C PRO A 49 6.03 2.53 8.24
N GLY A 50 5.70 1.59 9.12
CA GLY A 50 6.70 1.03 10.02
C GLY A 50 7.65 0.07 9.29
N HIS A 51 8.47 -0.63 10.06
CA HIS A 51 9.31 -1.71 9.57
C HIS A 51 9.01 -3.01 10.32
N TYR A 52 9.42 -4.13 9.74
CA TYR A 52 9.31 -5.46 10.34
C TYR A 52 10.57 -6.28 10.05
N ALA A 53 10.73 -7.41 10.74
CA ALA A 53 11.96 -8.19 10.69
C ALA A 53 12.39 -8.49 9.25
N GLY A 54 13.63 -8.11 8.93
CA GLY A 54 14.26 -8.35 7.63
C GLY A 54 13.93 -7.33 6.54
N ARG A 55 13.08 -6.33 6.81
CA ARG A 55 12.65 -5.33 5.84
C ARG A 55 12.82 -3.91 6.36
N THR A 56 13.14 -2.97 5.47
CA THR A 56 13.12 -1.53 5.78
C THR A 56 11.72 -0.94 5.61
N ASN A 57 11.50 0.33 5.93
CA ASN A 57 10.20 1.01 5.80
C ASN A 57 9.81 1.13 4.31
N HIS A 58 8.64 0.63 3.93
CA HIS A 58 8.18 0.64 2.55
C HIS A 58 6.66 0.70 2.42
N ILE A 59 6.21 1.15 1.26
CA ILE A 59 4.81 1.10 0.83
C ILE A 59 4.74 0.23 -0.41
N HIS A 60 3.82 -0.73 -0.45
CA HIS A 60 3.57 -1.47 -1.67
C HIS A 60 2.66 -0.71 -2.62
N VAL A 61 2.87 -0.89 -3.91
CA VAL A 61 2.05 -0.32 -4.97
C VAL A 61 1.74 -1.36 -6.05
N MET A 62 0.53 -1.28 -6.61
CA MET A 62 0.17 -1.97 -7.83
C MET A 62 -0.62 -1.04 -8.75
N ALA A 63 -0.32 -1.08 -10.04
CA ALA A 63 -1.03 -0.31 -11.06
C ALA A 63 -1.77 -1.25 -12.02
N THR A 64 -3.09 -1.13 -12.08
CA THR A 64 -3.96 -1.96 -12.89
C THR A 64 -4.58 -1.14 -14.01
N ARG A 65 -4.37 -1.57 -15.26
CA ARG A 65 -5.01 -0.96 -16.44
C ARG A 65 -6.38 -1.55 -16.71
N ASP A 66 -7.22 -0.77 -17.38
CA ASP A 66 -8.57 -1.15 -17.79
C ASP A 66 -9.47 -1.72 -16.67
N PRO A 67 -9.46 -1.16 -15.43
CA PRO A 67 -10.32 -1.64 -14.36
C PRO A 67 -11.79 -1.26 -14.64
N ARG A 68 -12.73 -2.10 -14.20
CA ARG A 68 -14.15 -1.74 -14.13
C ARG A 68 -14.48 -1.22 -12.74
N VAL A 69 -14.69 0.10 -12.62
CA VAL A 69 -15.11 0.72 -11.36
C VAL A 69 -16.53 0.30 -11.01
N LEU A 70 -16.73 -0.16 -9.78
CA LEU A 70 -17.97 -0.70 -9.27
C LEU A 70 -18.88 0.36 -8.64
N ASP A 71 -18.29 1.30 -7.91
CA ASP A 71 -19.03 2.31 -7.15
C ASP A 71 -18.22 3.59 -6.88
N ALA A 72 -18.85 4.54 -6.19
CA ALA A 72 -18.24 5.83 -5.82
C ALA A 72 -17.12 5.71 -4.76
N SER A 73 -16.98 4.55 -4.09
CA SER A 73 -15.86 4.27 -3.19
C SER A 73 -14.59 3.83 -3.93
N GLN A 74 -14.63 3.85 -5.27
CA GLN A 74 -13.53 3.48 -6.16
C GLN A 74 -13.12 2.01 -6.10
N GLN A 75 -13.99 1.15 -5.55
CA GLN A 75 -13.84 -0.28 -5.74
C GLN A 75 -13.87 -0.63 -7.22
N TYR A 76 -13.09 -1.63 -7.61
CA TYR A 76 -13.02 -2.08 -9.00
C TYR A 76 -12.91 -3.60 -9.09
N GLU A 77 -13.26 -4.13 -10.27
CA GLU A 77 -13.02 -5.51 -10.65
C GLU A 77 -12.32 -5.59 -12.01
N GLY A 78 -11.71 -6.74 -12.28
CA GLY A 78 -11.01 -7.01 -13.53
C GLY A 78 -9.81 -6.09 -13.75
N GLY A 79 -9.48 -5.87 -15.02
CA GLY A 79 -8.26 -5.17 -15.44
C GLY A 79 -7.03 -6.08 -15.48
N VAL A 80 -5.91 -5.49 -15.91
CA VAL A 80 -4.62 -6.18 -16.02
C VAL A 80 -3.60 -5.45 -15.13
N PRO A 81 -3.03 -6.10 -14.10
CA PRO A 81 -1.92 -5.55 -13.35
C PRO A 81 -0.74 -5.35 -14.29
N THR A 82 -0.25 -4.12 -14.40
CA THR A 82 0.86 -3.74 -15.30
C THR A 82 2.15 -3.48 -14.54
N HIS A 83 2.05 -3.13 -13.26
CA HIS A 83 3.18 -2.85 -12.40
C HIS A 83 2.87 -3.31 -10.98
N ILE A 84 3.87 -3.94 -10.34
CA ILE A 84 3.86 -4.30 -8.92
C ILE A 84 5.22 -3.87 -8.37
N GLY A 85 5.22 -3.06 -7.32
CA GLY A 85 6.44 -2.47 -6.81
C GLY A 85 6.35 -2.09 -5.33
N GLN A 86 7.42 -1.47 -4.85
CA GLN A 86 7.52 -0.93 -3.50
C GLN A 86 8.21 0.42 -3.56
N PHE A 87 7.65 1.39 -2.84
CA PHE A 87 8.27 2.68 -2.61
C PHE A 87 9.00 2.69 -1.27
N TYR A 88 10.13 3.36 -1.27
CA TYR A 88 11.04 3.50 -0.15
C TYR A 88 11.28 4.98 0.14
N PHE A 89 11.94 5.25 1.25
CA PHE A 89 12.23 6.60 1.72
C PHE A 89 13.72 6.72 2.00
N ASP A 90 14.29 7.91 1.83
CA ASP A 90 15.71 8.09 2.18
C ASP A 90 15.95 7.82 3.68
N GLU A 91 17.20 7.45 4.00
CA GLU A 91 17.56 7.10 5.38
C GLU A 91 17.36 8.28 6.35
N ARG A 92 17.46 9.52 5.88
CA ARG A 92 17.31 10.71 6.72
C ARG A 92 15.87 10.86 7.19
N LEU A 93 14.89 10.70 6.31
CA LEU A 93 13.48 10.75 6.66
C LEU A 93 13.10 9.59 7.57
N ILE A 94 13.58 8.38 7.27
CA ILE A 94 13.32 7.22 8.12
C ILE A 94 13.87 7.46 9.54
N GLU A 95 15.11 7.94 9.68
CA GLU A 95 15.70 8.26 10.98
C GLU A 95 14.90 9.32 11.76
N LEU A 96 14.34 10.33 11.08
CA LEU A 96 13.47 11.33 11.70
C LEU A 96 12.15 10.73 12.21
N VAL A 97 11.55 9.83 11.45
CA VAL A 97 10.28 9.18 11.81
C VAL A 97 10.47 8.16 12.92
N GLU A 98 11.49 7.30 12.83
CA GLU A 98 11.79 6.26 13.81
C GLU A 98 12.18 6.85 15.19
N ALA A 99 12.58 8.12 15.25
CA ALA A 99 12.89 8.83 16.49
C ALA A 99 11.65 9.29 17.29
N VAL A 100 10.45 9.23 16.73
CA VAL A 100 9.22 9.74 17.37
C VAL A 100 8.18 8.64 17.61
N GLN A 101 7.32 8.82 18.62
CA GLN A 101 6.20 7.91 18.86
C GLN A 101 5.14 8.03 17.74
N PRO A 102 4.47 6.92 17.35
CA PRO A 102 4.60 5.57 17.91
C PRO A 102 5.76 4.73 17.36
N TYR A 103 6.51 5.21 16.35
CA TYR A 103 7.57 4.44 15.67
C TYR A 103 8.74 4.08 16.58
N ALA A 104 9.14 4.99 17.47
CA ALA A 104 10.14 4.73 18.51
C ALA A 104 9.74 3.59 19.49
N GLY A 105 8.47 3.16 19.48
CA GLY A 105 7.99 1.99 20.22
C GLY A 105 8.11 0.65 19.47
N ASN A 106 8.55 0.65 18.21
CA ASN A 106 8.76 -0.57 17.44
C ASN A 106 10.02 -1.31 17.92
N ASP A 107 9.86 -2.54 18.36
CA ASP A 107 10.92 -3.37 18.94
C ASP A 107 11.64 -4.26 17.90
N LYS A 108 11.21 -4.20 16.64
CA LYS A 108 11.80 -5.00 15.57
C LYS A 108 13.19 -4.45 15.20
N PRO A 109 14.16 -5.31 14.85
CA PRO A 109 15.44 -4.83 14.34
C PRO A 109 15.25 -4.13 12.99
N ARG A 110 15.59 -2.85 12.93
CA ARG A 110 15.55 -2.07 11.69
C ARG A 110 16.62 -2.55 10.70
N VAL A 111 16.22 -2.75 9.45
CA VAL A 111 17.10 -2.94 8.30
C VAL A 111 17.20 -1.62 7.53
N ARG A 112 18.41 -1.20 7.16
CA ARG A 112 18.65 -0.03 6.30
C ARG A 112 18.36 -0.37 4.84
N ASN A 113 18.03 0.63 4.03
CA ASN A 113 17.72 0.45 2.61
C ASN A 113 18.82 -0.32 1.85
N ASP A 114 20.09 -0.02 2.12
CA ASP A 114 21.27 -0.65 1.51
C ASP A 114 21.50 -2.11 1.93
N ARG A 115 20.66 -2.63 2.84
CA ARG A 115 20.70 -4.01 3.34
C ARG A 115 19.38 -4.75 3.16
N ASP A 116 18.32 -4.07 2.73
CA ASP A 116 17.06 -4.71 2.35
C ASP A 116 17.23 -5.30 0.95
N GLY A 117 17.22 -6.64 0.86
CA GLY A 117 17.49 -7.34 -0.40
C GLY A 117 16.50 -7.00 -1.52
N ILE A 118 15.27 -6.58 -1.19
CA ILE A 118 14.28 -6.16 -2.18
C ILE A 118 14.55 -4.71 -2.61
N ALA A 119 14.87 -3.82 -1.67
CA ALA A 119 15.22 -2.43 -2.01
C ALA A 119 16.46 -2.39 -2.91
N VAL A 120 17.50 -3.15 -2.56
CA VAL A 120 18.75 -3.25 -3.34
C VAL A 120 18.50 -3.84 -4.73
N ALA A 121 17.63 -4.86 -4.84
CA ALA A 121 17.32 -5.46 -6.14
C ALA A 121 16.45 -4.55 -7.03
N ALA A 122 15.59 -3.74 -6.42
CA ALA A 122 14.66 -2.87 -7.14
C ALA A 122 15.29 -1.53 -7.56
N ALA A 123 16.25 -0.99 -6.78
CA ALA A 123 16.89 0.28 -7.10
C ALA A 123 17.94 0.09 -8.22
N THR A 124 17.59 0.54 -9.43
CA THR A 124 18.50 0.53 -10.59
C THR A 124 18.59 1.93 -11.19
N ASP A 125 19.52 2.15 -12.13
CA ASP A 125 19.66 3.43 -12.84
C ASP A 125 18.38 3.80 -13.63
N GLU A 126 17.57 2.80 -13.99
CA GLU A 126 16.31 2.96 -14.70
C GLU A 126 15.06 2.92 -13.79
N ASN A 127 15.22 2.57 -12.51
CA ASN A 127 14.12 2.43 -11.57
C ASN A 127 14.44 3.10 -10.24
N ASP A 128 14.01 4.37 -10.13
CA ASP A 128 14.02 5.08 -8.87
C ASP A 128 12.81 4.67 -8.02
N ILE A 129 13.09 4.16 -6.82
CA ILE A 129 12.10 3.65 -5.88
C ILE A 129 11.96 4.55 -4.65
N PHE A 130 12.76 5.62 -4.55
CA PHE A 130 12.78 6.51 -3.41
C PHE A 130 11.82 7.68 -3.63
N MET A 131 10.94 7.92 -2.65
CA MET A 131 10.04 9.06 -2.70
C MET A 131 10.79 10.36 -2.38
N ASP A 132 10.53 11.38 -3.19
CA ASP A 132 10.81 12.77 -2.82
C ASP A 132 9.85 13.21 -1.73
N TYR A 133 10.24 14.18 -0.90
CA TYR A 133 9.36 14.74 0.12
C TYR A 133 9.69 16.16 0.54
N VAL A 134 8.70 16.79 1.18
CA VAL A 134 8.87 17.97 2.03
C VAL A 134 8.19 17.75 3.38
N LEU A 135 8.78 18.31 4.44
CA LEU A 135 8.13 18.39 5.74
C LEU A 135 7.15 19.57 5.76
N LEU A 136 5.96 19.37 6.33
CA LEU A 136 4.92 20.39 6.43
C LEU A 136 5.09 21.30 7.65
N GLY A 137 6.30 21.35 8.23
CA GLY A 137 6.67 22.12 9.40
C GLY A 137 8.07 21.76 9.89
N ASP A 138 8.37 22.08 11.15
CA ASP A 138 9.70 21.91 11.75
C ASP A 138 10.09 20.45 12.05
N GLY A 139 9.20 19.50 11.75
CA GLY A 139 9.44 18.08 11.98
C GLY A 139 8.31 17.18 11.45
N VAL A 140 8.54 15.87 11.51
CA VAL A 140 7.63 14.84 10.96
C VAL A 140 6.24 14.83 11.61
N GLY A 141 6.10 15.36 12.84
CA GLY A 141 4.81 15.47 13.53
C GLY A 141 3.83 16.47 12.91
N TYR A 142 4.30 17.39 12.06
CA TYR A 142 3.46 18.33 11.31
C TYR A 142 2.91 17.75 10.01
N GLY A 143 3.45 16.62 9.56
CA GLY A 143 3.09 15.97 8.30
C GLY A 143 4.24 15.95 7.29
N ILE A 144 4.12 15.02 6.35
CA ILE A 144 5.06 14.80 5.26
C ILE A 144 4.22 14.82 3.98
N LEU A 145 4.63 15.63 3.01
CA LEU A 145 4.14 15.51 1.65
C LEU A 145 5.21 14.78 0.84
N ALA A 146 4.90 13.59 0.35
CA ALA A 146 5.80 12.77 -0.45
C ALA A 146 5.23 12.53 -1.84
N TRP A 147 6.10 12.43 -2.85
CA TRP A 147 5.72 12.14 -4.23
C TRP A 147 6.79 11.30 -4.94
N ILE A 148 6.37 10.62 -6.00
CA ILE A 148 7.24 9.89 -6.92
C ILE A 148 6.55 9.80 -8.28
N THR A 149 7.32 9.84 -9.36
CA THR A 149 6.82 9.57 -10.72
C THR A 149 7.27 8.20 -11.15
N VAL A 150 6.31 7.35 -11.56
CA VAL A 150 6.59 5.98 -12.00
C VAL A 150 6.25 5.85 -13.48
N GLY A 151 7.23 5.41 -14.27
CA GLY A 151 6.99 4.95 -15.64
C GLY A 151 6.38 3.54 -15.62
N VAL A 152 5.20 3.38 -16.22
CA VAL A 152 4.51 2.09 -16.29
C VAL A 152 4.43 1.61 -17.73
N ASP A 153 4.94 0.40 -18.00
CA ASP A 153 4.72 -0.26 -19.29
C ASP A 153 3.29 -0.79 -19.37
N MET A 154 2.45 -0.09 -20.12
CA MET A 154 1.03 -0.46 -20.31
C MET A 154 0.82 -1.74 -21.09
N ARG A 155 1.87 -2.31 -21.69
CA ARG A 155 1.81 -3.62 -22.37
C ARG A 155 2.16 -4.77 -21.43
N ALA A 156 2.72 -4.49 -20.26
CA ALA A 156 3.04 -5.52 -19.28
C ALA A 156 1.77 -6.20 -18.76
N ASP A 157 1.93 -7.46 -18.35
CA ASP A 157 0.92 -8.25 -17.66
C ASP A 157 1.60 -8.98 -16.50
N GLN A 158 1.26 -8.56 -15.27
CA GLN A 158 1.80 -9.06 -14.02
C GLN A 158 0.79 -9.97 -13.30
N SER A 159 -0.24 -10.46 -14.00
CA SER A 159 -1.29 -11.30 -13.40
C SER A 159 -0.72 -12.54 -12.71
N ASP A 160 0.31 -13.17 -13.29
CA ASP A 160 0.98 -14.35 -12.73
C ASP A 160 1.89 -14.02 -11.52
N SER A 161 2.20 -12.73 -11.31
CA SER A 161 3.01 -12.22 -10.21
C SER A 161 2.18 -11.82 -8.99
N LEU A 162 0.85 -11.93 -9.07
CA LEU A 162 -0.05 -11.64 -7.96
C LEU A 162 0.08 -12.69 -6.86
N ALA A 163 0.51 -12.25 -5.68
CA ALA A 163 0.33 -12.98 -4.44
C ALA A 163 -0.80 -12.30 -3.64
N VAL A 164 -1.88 -13.05 -3.37
CA VAL A 164 -2.99 -12.55 -2.54
C VAL A 164 -2.46 -12.31 -1.13
N ALA A 165 -2.39 -11.05 -0.71
CA ALA A 165 -1.96 -10.68 0.64
C ALA A 165 -3.11 -10.64 1.66
N ALA A 166 -4.37 -10.64 1.21
CA ALA A 166 -5.57 -10.60 2.03
C ALA A 166 -6.80 -11.01 1.21
N THR A 167 -7.76 -11.73 1.81
CA THR A 167 -9.04 -12.06 1.14
C THR A 167 -10.20 -11.56 1.99
N ALA A 168 -10.72 -10.37 1.69
CA ALA A 168 -11.93 -9.87 2.35
C ALA A 168 -13.15 -10.65 1.83
N THR A 169 -13.63 -11.63 2.59
CA THR A 169 -15.00 -12.14 2.38
C THR A 169 -15.98 -11.14 2.98
N PRO A 170 -16.99 -10.65 2.24
CA PRO A 170 -18.05 -9.86 2.83
C PRO A 170 -18.74 -10.70 3.90
N ALA A 171 -18.86 -10.17 5.13
CA ALA A 171 -19.63 -10.81 6.18
C ALA A 171 -21.11 -10.84 5.78
N LEU A 172 -21.55 -11.90 5.11
CA LEU A 172 -22.96 -12.18 4.91
C LEU A 172 -23.52 -12.62 6.26
N SER A 173 -24.39 -11.81 6.86
CA SER A 173 -25.16 -12.21 8.03
C SER A 173 -26.13 -13.33 7.63
N THR A 174 -25.82 -14.58 7.95
CA THR A 174 -26.80 -15.67 7.90
C THR A 174 -26.65 -16.60 9.09
N SER A 175 -27.69 -16.62 9.93
CA SER A 175 -27.98 -17.67 10.89
C SER A 175 -28.11 -19.04 10.21
N GLY A 176 -27.35 -20.05 10.67
CA GLY A 176 -27.64 -21.48 10.46
C GLY A 176 -26.53 -22.33 9.82
N SER A 177 -26.01 -23.31 10.57
CA SER A 177 -25.12 -24.41 10.12
C SER A 177 -25.87 -25.52 9.35
N PRO A 178 -25.21 -26.59 8.85
CA PRO A 178 -23.99 -26.67 8.03
C PRO A 178 -24.22 -27.51 6.74
N GLY A 179 -23.39 -27.34 5.70
CA GLY A 179 -23.47 -28.18 4.49
C GLY A 179 -22.15 -28.23 3.72
N SER A 180 -21.65 -29.44 3.49
CA SER A 180 -20.45 -29.79 2.72
C SER A 180 -20.62 -29.52 1.22
N GLY A 181 -19.56 -29.01 0.57
CA GLY A 181 -19.46 -29.03 -0.88
C GLY A 181 -18.24 -28.27 -1.40
N SER A 182 -17.23 -28.99 -1.87
CA SER A 182 -16.13 -28.44 -2.66
C SER A 182 -16.62 -28.09 -4.06
N SER A 183 -16.40 -26.85 -4.48
CA SER A 183 -16.32 -26.52 -5.90
C SER A 183 -15.49 -25.25 -6.10
N SER A 184 -14.48 -25.39 -6.96
CA SER A 184 -13.67 -24.33 -7.53
C SER A 184 -14.52 -23.47 -8.46
N SER A 185 -14.60 -22.17 -8.21
CA SER A 185 -15.03 -21.20 -9.21
C SER A 185 -14.38 -19.85 -8.96
N THR A 186 -13.88 -19.29 -10.06
CA THR A 186 -13.31 -17.96 -10.26
C THR A 186 -14.03 -16.89 -9.45
N GLN A 187 -13.40 -16.39 -8.38
CA GLN A 187 -13.96 -15.29 -7.57
C GLN A 187 -13.20 -14.00 -7.86
N GLY A 188 -13.93 -13.02 -8.39
CA GLY A 188 -13.45 -11.65 -8.55
C GLY A 188 -13.07 -11.06 -7.20
N SER A 189 -11.88 -10.48 -7.13
CA SER A 189 -11.36 -9.80 -5.96
C SER A 189 -12.24 -8.58 -5.66
N THR A 190 -12.95 -8.59 -4.53
CA THR A 190 -13.65 -7.42 -4.00
C THR A 190 -12.87 -6.95 -2.77
N ILE A 191 -12.09 -5.86 -2.91
CA ILE A 191 -11.41 -5.22 -1.78
C ILE A 191 -12.34 -4.16 -1.22
N VAL A 192 -12.90 -4.40 -0.04
CA VAL A 192 -13.79 -3.47 0.68
C VAL A 192 -12.94 -2.52 1.53
N THR A 193 -13.00 -1.22 1.26
CA THR A 193 -12.37 -0.19 2.11
C THR A 193 -13.39 0.31 3.13
N THR A 194 -13.09 0.16 4.43
CA THR A 194 -13.83 0.85 5.50
C THR A 194 -12.98 1.98 6.05
N THR A 195 -13.49 3.21 5.99
CA THR A 195 -12.84 4.40 6.55
C THR A 195 -12.88 4.34 8.08
N PRO A 196 -11.75 4.34 8.82
CA PRO A 196 -11.79 4.42 10.27
C PRO A 196 -12.08 5.87 10.71
N THR A 197 -13.20 6.08 11.39
CA THR A 197 -13.40 7.25 12.25
C THR A 197 -12.67 7.01 13.57
N GLY A 198 -11.45 7.56 13.71
CA GLY A 198 -10.70 7.52 14.96
C GLY A 198 -9.52 8.48 14.91
N GLY A 199 -9.50 9.45 15.85
CA GLY A 199 -8.50 10.52 15.88
C GLY A 199 -7.09 10.03 16.18
N ALA A 200 -6.21 10.16 15.18
CA ALA A 200 -4.76 10.28 15.32
C ALA A 200 -4.23 11.04 14.10
N LEU A 201 -3.24 11.91 14.34
CA LEU A 201 -2.47 12.77 13.41
C LEU A 201 -2.97 12.84 11.95
N ARG A 202 -3.60 13.97 11.62
CA ARG A 202 -4.01 14.32 10.25
C ARG A 202 -2.76 14.67 9.44
N ALA A 203 -2.21 13.72 8.70
CA ALA A 203 -1.40 14.04 7.54
C ALA A 203 -2.38 14.41 6.40
N VAL A 204 -2.31 15.66 5.93
CA VAL A 204 -2.97 16.07 4.69
C VAL A 204 -1.99 15.74 3.57
N ALA A 205 -2.32 14.80 2.70
CA ALA A 205 -1.56 14.45 1.53
C ALA A 205 -2.30 14.88 0.25
N THR A 206 -1.59 15.61 -0.62
CA THR A 206 -2.04 15.99 -1.96
C THR A 206 -0.79 16.41 -2.75
N PRO A 207 -0.53 15.98 -4.00
CA PRO A 207 -0.88 14.75 -4.72
C PRO A 207 0.35 13.85 -5.04
N PHE A 208 0.15 12.57 -5.41
CA PHE A 208 1.21 11.76 -6.05
C PHE A 208 1.22 12.03 -7.56
N LEU A 209 2.31 12.57 -8.09
CA LEU A 209 2.41 12.87 -9.52
C LEU A 209 2.92 11.66 -10.33
N LEU A 210 2.00 10.85 -10.87
CA LEU A 210 2.33 9.95 -11.98
C LEU A 210 2.34 10.80 -13.28
N GLY A 211 3.48 11.41 -13.61
CA GLY A 211 3.65 12.16 -14.85
C GLY A 211 4.07 11.25 -16.02
N TRP A 212 3.29 11.27 -17.11
CA TRP A 212 3.58 10.52 -18.34
C TRP A 212 4.10 11.47 -19.41
N ARG A 213 5.22 11.13 -20.07
CA ARG A 213 5.55 11.65 -21.40
C ARG A 213 6.11 10.54 -22.28
N LEU A 214 5.29 10.21 -23.30
CA LEU A 214 5.51 9.55 -24.60
C LEU A 214 6.66 8.55 -24.75
#